data_AF-A0A4Q3HZ20-F1
#
_entry.id   AF-A0A4Q3HZ20-F1
#
_cell.length_a   1.000
_cell.length_b   1.000
_cell.length_c   1.000
_cell.angle_alpha   90.00
_cell.angle_beta   90.00
_cell.angle_gamma   90.00
#
_symmetry.space_group_name_H-M   'P 1'
#
loop_
_entity.id
_entity.type
_entity.pdbx_description
1 polymer ?
#
loop_
_entity_poly.entity_id
_entity_poly.type
_entity_poly.pdbx_seq_one_letter_code
_entity_poly.pdbx_strand_id
1 'polypeptide(L)' 'MTEQNFLLSGELIEGGHSLVQRVYYEDTDFSGLVYHARYLHFLERGRTDYLRCLGCEQGALLSADEEGLVFVVHRMEI' A
#
# COMPACT_ATOMS: atom_id res chain seq x y z
N MET A 1 -24.59 9.21 13.11
CA MET A 1 -23.25 8.73 12.75
C MET A 1 -23.39 7.94 11.48
N THR A 2 -22.88 8.45 10.37
CA THR A 2 -22.79 7.69 9.12
C THR A 2 -21.77 6.57 9.33
N GLU A 3 -22.17 5.31 9.17
CA GLU A 3 -21.22 4.21 9.10
C GLU A 3 -20.40 4.38 7.81
N GLN A 4 -19.21 4.97 7.93
CA GLN A 4 -18.21 4.89 6.89
C GLN A 4 -17.57 3.52 6.98
N ASN A 5 -17.98 2.63 6.08
CA ASN A 5 -17.39 1.32 5.95
C ASN A 5 -16.13 1.45 5.09
N PHE A 6 -14.95 1.28 5.71
CA PHE A 6 -13.68 1.34 5.01
C PHE A 6 -13.30 -0.07 4.55
N LEU A 7 -13.11 -0.24 3.25
CA LEU A 7 -12.52 -1.47 2.72
C LEU A 7 -11.04 -1.53 3.15
N LEU A 8 -10.64 -2.64 3.76
CA LEU A 8 -9.28 -2.82 4.27
C LEU A 8 -8.24 -2.67 3.15
N SER A 9 -8.55 -3.19 1.97
CA SER A 9 -7.70 -3.08 0.79
C SER A 9 -7.99 -1.84 -0.06
N GLY A 10 -8.82 -0.91 0.41
CA GLY A 10 -9.27 0.22 -0.41
C GLY A 10 -10.20 -0.19 -1.56
N GLU A 11 -10.30 0.68 -2.57
CA GLU A 11 -11.19 0.50 -3.72
C GLU A 11 -10.56 0.98 -5.03
N LEU A 12 -10.91 0.33 -6.14
CA LEU A 12 -10.59 0.82 -7.48
C LEU A 12 -11.46 2.02 -7.80
N ILE A 13 -10.83 3.09 -8.26
CA ILE A 13 -11.49 4.33 -8.67
C ILE A 13 -11.19 4.61 -10.14
N GLU A 14 -11.88 5.58 -10.73
CA GLU A 14 -11.52 6.06 -12.06
C GLU A 14 -10.07 6.57 -12.04
N GLY A 15 -9.21 5.96 -12.86
CA GLY A 15 -7.81 6.33 -12.97
C GLY A 15 -6.87 5.73 -11.91
N GLY A 16 -7.33 4.84 -11.01
CA GLY A 16 -6.42 4.19 -10.07
C GLY A 16 -7.07 3.43 -8.90
N HIS A 17 -6.46 3.58 -7.73
CA HIS A 17 -6.84 2.92 -6.48
C HIS A 17 -6.75 3.92 -5.32
N SER A 18 -7.73 3.86 -4.42
CA SER A 18 -7.81 4.70 -3.23
C SER A 18 -7.70 3.84 -1.98
N LEU A 19 -6.72 4.16 -1.12
CA LEU A 19 -6.48 3.49 0.15
C LEU A 19 -6.38 4.51 1.28
N VAL A 20 -7.18 4.34 2.32
CA VAL A 20 -7.14 5.18 3.52
C VAL A 20 -6.08 4.63 4.48
N GLN A 21 -5.07 5.44 4.81
CA GLN A 21 -4.06 5.10 5.81
C GLN A 21 -4.23 5.94 7.06
N ARG A 22 -4.19 5.27 8.23
CA ARG A 22 -4.17 5.94 9.52
C ARG A 22 -2.75 6.26 9.92
N VAL A 23 -2.51 7.51 10.32
CA VAL A 23 -1.25 7.95 10.90
C VAL A 23 -1.31 7.70 12.41
N TYR A 24 -0.34 6.95 12.91
CA TYR A 24 -0.12 6.73 14.33
C TYR A 24 1.08 7.55 14.81
N TYR A 25 1.21 7.71 16.13
CA TYR A 25 2.34 8.44 16.71
C TYR A 25 3.71 7.82 16.30
N GLU A 26 3.76 6.51 16.09
CA GLU A 26 4.96 5.81 15.58
C GLU A 26 5.35 6.18 14.14
N ASP A 27 4.43 6.80 13.39
CA ASP A 27 4.73 7.30 12.05
C ASP A 27 5.37 8.69 12.07
N THR A 28 5.44 9.35 13.24
CA THR A 28 5.91 10.72 13.39
C THR A 28 7.35 10.81 13.88
N ASP A 29 8.03 11.93 13.59
CA ASP A 29 9.35 12.27 14.17
C ASP A 29 9.28 13.40 15.21
N PHE A 30 10.44 13.86 15.68
CA PHE A 30 10.56 14.90 16.71
C PHE A 30 9.94 16.25 16.32
N SER A 31 9.69 16.49 15.02
CA SER A 31 9.02 17.69 14.53
C SER A 31 7.50 17.65 14.71
N GLY A 32 6.94 16.49 15.09
CA GLY A 32 5.49 16.26 15.19
C GLY A 32 4.81 16.01 13.86
N LEU A 33 5.57 15.83 12.77
CA LEU A 33 5.08 15.48 11.44
C LEU A 33 5.39 14.01 11.11
N VAL A 34 4.75 13.49 10.07
CA VAL A 34 5.10 12.17 9.52
C VAL A 34 6.56 12.16 9.08
N TYR A 35 7.32 11.20 9.58
CA TYR A 35 8.72 11.03 9.21
C TYR A 35 8.83 10.68 7.72
N HIS A 36 9.76 11.30 7.00
CA HIS A 36 9.83 11.19 5.54
C HIS A 36 9.86 9.74 5.02
N ALA A 37 10.53 8.81 5.72
CA ALA A 37 10.58 7.41 5.30
C ALA A 37 9.23 6.68 5.44
N ARG A 38 8.33 7.15 6.33
CA ARG A 38 7.01 6.53 6.54
C ARG A 38 6.09 6.72 5.35
N TYR A 39 6.29 7.75 4.53
CA TYR A 39 5.58 7.86 3.26
C TYR A 39 5.85 6.66 2.34
N LEU A 40 7.08 6.11 2.32
CA LEU A 40 7.37 4.91 1.54
C LEU A 40 6.58 3.69 2.04
N HIS A 41 6.35 3.58 3.34
CA HIS A 41 5.52 2.51 3.92
C HIS A 41 4.07 2.66 3.49
N PHE A 42 3.51 3.87 3.50
CA PHE A 42 2.15 4.10 3.02
C PHE A 42 2.00 3.82 1.53
N LEU A 43 2.98 4.22 0.72
CA LEU A 43 3.01 3.93 -0.72
C LEU A 43 3.14 2.43 -1.02
N GLU A 44 3.91 1.69 -0.22
CA GLU A 44 3.99 0.22 -0.35
C GLU A 44 2.66 -0.45 -0.06
N ARG A 45 1.97 -0.07 1.02
CA ARG A 45 0.62 -0.57 1.33
C ARG A 45 -0.34 -0.29 0.18
N GLY A 46 -0.32 0.93 -0.37
CA GLY A 46 -1.08 1.30 -1.55
C GLY A 46 -0.85 0.37 -2.74
N ARG A 47 0.42 0.11 -3.10
CA ARG A 47 0.76 -0.82 -4.20
C ARG A 47 0.28 -2.24 -3.93
N THR A 48 0.51 -2.74 -2.71
CA THR A 48 0.14 -4.10 -2.33
C THR A 48 -1.38 -4.30 -2.33
N ASP A 49 -2.13 -3.32 -1.82
CA ASP A 49 -3.60 -3.37 -1.82
C ASP A 49 -4.21 -3.13 -3.20
N TYR A 50 -3.58 -2.31 -4.04
CA TYR A 50 -3.99 -2.17 -5.44
C TYR A 50 -3.89 -3.51 -6.19
N LEU A 51 -2.75 -4.19 -6.06
CA LEU A 51 -2.56 -5.51 -6.66
C LEU A 51 -3.58 -6.52 -6.11
N ARG A 52 -3.87 -6.49 -4.81
CA ARG A 52 -4.90 -7.32 -4.19
C ARG A 52 -6.29 -7.06 -4.78
N CYS A 53 -6.69 -5.81 -5.02
CA CYS A 53 -7.94 -5.49 -5.69
C CYS A 53 -8.02 -6.01 -7.13
N LEU A 54 -6.88 -6.20 -7.80
CA LEU A 54 -6.77 -6.80 -9.13
C LEU A 54 -6.68 -8.34 -9.10
N GLY A 55 -6.74 -8.96 -7.92
CA GLY A 55 -6.58 -10.41 -7.76
C GLY A 55 -5.13 -10.90 -7.85
N CYS A 56 -4.16 -9.99 -7.77
CA CYS A 56 -2.73 -10.28 -7.81
C CYS A 56 -2.14 -10.27 -6.39
N GLU A 57 -2.03 -11.44 -5.77
CA GLU A 57 -1.45 -11.57 -4.43
C GLU A 57 0.03 -11.95 -4.50
N GLN A 58 0.87 -11.30 -3.68
CA GLN A 58 2.31 -11.57 -3.62
C GLN A 58 2.62 -13.06 -3.37
N GLY A 59 1.83 -13.71 -2.52
CA GLY A 59 1.99 -15.15 -2.25
C GLY A 59 1.75 -16.01 -3.48
N ALA A 60 0.75 -15.66 -4.31
CA ALA A 60 0.46 -16.37 -5.55
C ALA A 60 1.57 -16.16 -6.60
N LEU A 61 2.15 -14.96 -6.68
CA LEU A 61 3.29 -14.67 -7.55
C LEU A 61 4.53 -15.46 -7.14
N LEU A 62 4.81 -15.54 -5.83
CA LEU A 62 5.96 -16.28 -5.31
C LEU A 62 5.85 -17.78 -5.62
N SER A 63 4.63 -18.33 -5.69
CA SER A 63 4.38 -19.73 -6.01
C SER A 63 4.04 -19.99 -7.48
N ALA A 64 4.25 -19.02 -8.38
CA ALA A 64 3.84 -19.14 -9.78
C ALA A 64 4.60 -20.25 -10.54
N ASP A 65 5.88 -20.47 -10.22
CA ASP A 65 6.74 -21.54 -10.72
C ASP A 65 7.88 -21.85 -9.73
N GLU A 66 8.89 -22.62 -10.13
CA GLU A 66 10.03 -22.98 -9.28
C GLU A 66 10.94 -21.80 -8.92
N GLU A 67 10.94 -20.74 -9.74
CA GLU A 67 11.79 -19.55 -9.54
C GLU A 67 11.06 -18.46 -8.74
N GLY A 68 9.74 -18.38 -8.88
CA GLY A 68 8.87 -17.41 -8.19
C GLY A 68 9.01 -15.99 -8.76
N LEU A 69 7.95 -15.20 -8.62
CA LEU A 69 7.93 -13.81 -9.10
C LEU A 69 7.78 -12.82 -7.95
N VAL A 70 8.54 -11.73 -8.01
CA VAL A 70 8.49 -10.62 -7.04
C VAL A 70 8.56 -9.27 -7.75
N PHE A 71 7.83 -8.29 -7.23
CA PHE A 71 7.97 -6.89 -7.66
C PHE A 71 9.12 -6.20 -6.92
N VAL A 72 9.92 -5.44 -7.65
CA VAL A 72 11.01 -4.63 -7.10
C VAL A 72 10.85 -3.17 -7.49
N VAL A 73 11.17 -2.26 -6.56
CA VAL A 73 11.22 -0.82 -6.87
C VAL A 73 12.55 -0.51 -7.53
N HIS A 74 12.54 -0.21 -8.83
CA HIS A 74 13.75 0.08 -9.60
C HIS A 74 14.15 1.56 -9.59
N ARG A 75 13.19 2.47 -9.41
CA ARG A 75 13.37 3.92 -9.33
C ARG A 75 12.29 4.50 -8.43
N MET A 76 12.68 5.51 -7.66
CA MET A 76 11.76 6.29 -6.83
C MET A 76 12.19 7.76 -6.88
N GLU A 77 11.23 8.64 -7.09
CA GLU A 77 11.37 10.09 -7.04
C GLU A 77 10.17 10.60 -6.24
N ILE A 78 10.45 11.36 -5.18
CA ILE A 78 9.45 11.88 -4.23
C ILE A 78 9.61 13.39 -4.18
#